data_AF-A0A1F9WT27-F1
#
_entry.id   AF-A0A1F9WT27-F1
#
_cell.length_a   1.000
_cell.length_b   1.000
_cell.length_c   1.000
_cell.angle_alpha   90.00
_cell.angle_beta   90.00
_cell.angle_gamma   90.00
#
_symmetry.space_group_name_H-M   'P 1'
#
loop_
_entity.id
_entity.type
_entity.pdbx_description
1 polymer ?
#
loop_
_entity_poly.entity_id
_entity_poly.type
_entity_poly.pdbx_seq_one_letter_code
_entity_poly.pdbx_strand_id
1 'polypeptide(L)'
;MKKVNLLGLMSGTSADGLSIALCEAAGRGLKVKAFGNYPYPSALQARIIAAKDMKAPELSALNFELGRLWAGMVKRFCRAHKIAYKNLAAIGSHGQTVWHAPGGPGHTLQLGEAAFLAEETGRPVVCDFRPADMAAGGEGAPLIPFLDEYLYGGGSPVALQNIGGVGNIAFVGRGVKTTFPTPPIF
;
A
#
# COMPACT_ATOMS: atom_id res chain seq x y z
N MET A 1 -7.54 9.68 24.73
CA MET A 1 -7.25 8.46 23.94
C MET A 1 -5.79 8.47 23.53
N LYS A 2 -5.11 7.31 23.55
CA LYS A 2 -3.69 7.21 23.18
C LYS A 2 -3.54 7.44 21.67
N LYS A 3 -2.61 8.33 21.30
CA LYS A 3 -2.23 8.56 19.89
C LYS A 3 -1.26 7.49 19.43
N VAL A 4 -1.41 7.06 18.19
CA VAL A 4 -0.58 6.02 17.57
C VAL A 4 -0.08 6.53 16.23
N ASN A 5 1.23 6.47 15.99
CA ASN A 5 1.80 6.81 14.69
C ASN A 5 2.03 5.54 13.86
N LEU A 6 1.62 5.59 12.60
CA LEU A 6 1.75 4.52 11.63
C LEU A 6 2.47 5.07 10.40
N LEU A 7 3.34 4.26 9.80
CA LEU A 7 3.99 4.61 8.54
C LEU A 7 3.38 3.76 7.42
N GLY A 8 2.69 4.37 6.47
CA GLY A 8 2.14 3.68 5.30
C GLY A 8 3.06 3.80 4.09
N LEU A 9 3.29 2.68 3.40
CA LEU A 9 4.09 2.57 2.18
C LEU A 9 3.23 2.02 1.05
N MET A 10 3.26 2.69 -0.11
CA MET A 10 2.54 2.28 -1.31
C MET A 10 3.41 2.49 -2.55
N SER A 11 3.50 1.46 -3.39
CA SER A 11 4.06 1.57 -4.74
C SER A 11 3.01 1.08 -5.73
N GLY A 12 2.52 2.01 -6.56
CA GLY A 12 1.44 1.76 -7.51
C GLY A 12 1.86 0.89 -8.69
N THR A 13 0.89 0.48 -9.51
CA THR A 13 1.16 -0.30 -10.74
C THR A 13 1.88 0.52 -11.82
N SER A 14 1.88 1.85 -11.71
CA SER A 14 2.74 2.76 -12.50
C SER A 14 4.24 2.55 -12.24
N ALA A 15 4.59 1.94 -11.10
CA ALA A 15 5.96 1.69 -10.67
C ALA A 15 6.86 2.94 -10.76
N ASP A 16 6.30 4.12 -10.55
CA ASP A 16 6.98 5.42 -10.66
C ASP A 16 7.75 5.79 -9.38
N GLY A 17 7.41 5.14 -8.26
CA GLY A 17 8.13 5.31 -7.01
C GLY A 17 7.45 4.69 -5.80
N LEU A 18 7.95 5.08 -4.63
CA LEU A 18 7.38 4.74 -3.33
C LEU A 18 6.77 5.99 -2.69
N SER A 19 5.47 5.94 -2.38
CA SER A 19 4.81 6.90 -1.52
C SER A 19 4.93 6.46 -0.06
N ILE A 20 5.29 7.39 0.82
CA ILE A 20 5.40 7.19 2.26
C ILE A 20 4.53 8.22 2.98
N ALA A 21 3.65 7.76 3.87
CA ALA A 21 2.78 8.61 4.69
C ALA A 21 2.97 8.32 6.18
N LEU A 22 3.23 9.35 6.98
CA LEU A 22 3.10 9.26 8.44
C LEU A 22 1.66 9.61 8.82
N CYS A 23 0.96 8.67 9.44
CA CYS A 23 -0.41 8.86 9.91
C CYS A 23 -0.46 8.81 11.44
N GLU A 24 -1.17 9.76 12.07
CA GLU A 24 -1.53 9.72 13.48
C GLU A 24 -2.98 9.26 13.61
N ALA A 25 -3.19 8.13 14.30
CA ALA A 25 -4.50 7.61 14.65
C ALA A 25 -4.82 7.88 16.13
N ALA A 26 -6.04 8.33 16.43
CA ALA A 26 -6.52 8.57 17.79
C ALA A 26 -8.05 8.39 17.87
N GLY A 27 -8.50 7.28 18.47
CA GLY A 27 -9.92 6.92 18.44
C GLY A 27 -10.38 6.70 17.00
N ARG A 28 -11.42 7.43 16.56
CA ARG A 28 -11.86 7.44 15.15
C ARG A 28 -11.09 8.43 14.26
N GLY A 29 -10.23 9.27 14.83
CA GLY A 29 -9.48 10.27 14.07
C GLY A 29 -8.28 9.66 13.35
N LEU A 30 -8.11 9.97 12.08
CA LEU A 30 -6.92 9.68 11.28
C LEU A 30 -6.39 10.98 10.68
N LYS A 31 -5.11 11.29 10.86
CA LYS A 31 -4.47 12.51 10.32
C LYS A 31 -3.16 12.17 9.63
N VAL A 32 -3.01 12.61 8.38
CA VAL A 32 -1.71 12.59 7.70
C VAL A 32 -0.83 13.70 8.28
N LYS A 33 0.32 13.33 8.85
CA LYS A 33 1.27 14.23 9.51
C LYS A 33 2.43 14.62 8.61
N ALA A 34 2.82 13.72 7.71
CA ALA A 34 3.85 13.92 6.70
C ALA A 34 3.59 12.97 5.53
N PHE A 35 4.00 13.38 4.34
CA PHE A 35 3.87 12.59 3.12
C PHE A 35 5.04 12.89 2.19
N GLY A 36 5.54 11.89 1.48
CA GLY A 36 6.60 12.05 0.50
C GLY A 36 6.55 10.97 -0.57
N ASN A 37 6.89 11.37 -1.81
CA ASN A 37 7.06 10.45 -2.94
C ASN A 37 8.55 10.33 -3.28
N TYR A 38 9.01 9.11 -3.45
CA TYR A 38 10.40 8.79 -3.76
C TYR A 38 10.46 8.08 -5.11
N PRO A 39 10.85 8.77 -6.19
CA PRO A 39 10.82 8.19 -7.52
C PRO A 39 11.85 7.07 -7.67
N TYR A 40 11.52 6.06 -8.46
CA TYR A 40 12.48 5.04 -8.85
C TYR A 40 13.36 5.52 -10.01
N PRO A 41 14.62 5.03 -10.09
CA PRO A 41 15.39 5.16 -11.32
C PRO A 41 14.62 4.53 -12.50
N SER A 42 14.66 5.17 -13.68
CA SER A 42 13.92 4.71 -14.86
C SER A 42 14.23 3.25 -15.24
N ALA A 43 15.48 2.81 -15.08
CA ALA A 43 15.87 1.42 -15.30
C ALA A 43 15.21 0.43 -14.33
N LEU A 44 15.02 0.82 -13.06
CA LEU A 44 14.32 -0.01 -12.09
C LEU A 44 12.81 -0.03 -12.38
N GLN A 45 12.21 1.12 -12.70
CA GLN A 45 10.81 1.19 -13.12
C GLN A 45 10.54 0.26 -14.30
N ALA A 46 11.36 0.31 -15.36
CA ALA A 46 11.22 -0.57 -16.52
C ALA A 46 11.30 -2.06 -16.14
N ARG A 47 12.22 -2.43 -15.24
CA ARG A 47 12.34 -3.80 -14.73
C ARG A 47 11.12 -4.25 -13.93
N ILE A 48 10.54 -3.37 -13.09
CA ILE A 48 9.32 -3.67 -12.34
C ILE A 48 8.14 -3.90 -13.29
N ILE A 49 7.99 -3.06 -14.31
CA ILE A 49 6.91 -3.20 -15.31
C ILE A 49 7.03 -4.54 -16.06
N ALA A 50 8.26 -4.97 -16.37
CA ALA A 50 8.53 -6.26 -17.01
C ALA A 50 8.51 -7.46 -16.04
N ALA A 51 8.31 -7.26 -14.73
CA ALA A 51 8.49 -8.31 -13.73
C ALA A 51 7.51 -9.48 -13.89
N LYS A 52 6.34 -9.28 -14.50
CA LYS A 52 5.37 -10.35 -14.75
C LYS A 52 5.92 -11.48 -15.64
N ASP A 53 6.93 -11.17 -16.44
CA ASP A 53 7.56 -12.11 -17.38
C ASP A 53 8.88 -12.69 -16.82
N MET A 54 9.28 -12.30 -15.61
CA MET A 54 10.51 -12.77 -14.95
C MET A 54 10.37 -14.17 -14.35
N LYS A 55 11.49 -14.89 -14.29
CA LYS A 55 11.57 -16.19 -13.63
C LYS A 55 11.80 -16.03 -12.13
N ALA A 56 11.58 -17.11 -11.37
CA ALA A 56 11.66 -17.09 -9.91
C ALA A 56 13.00 -16.51 -9.34
N PRO A 57 14.19 -16.81 -9.89
CA PRO A 57 15.43 -16.20 -9.39
C PRO A 57 15.46 -14.67 -9.55
N GLU A 58 14.94 -14.16 -10.66
CA GLU A 58 14.92 -12.73 -10.98
C GLU A 58 13.89 -11.99 -10.13
N LEU A 59 12.70 -12.59 -9.94
CA LEU A 59 11.67 -12.08 -9.03
C LEU A 59 12.19 -12.04 -7.58
N SER A 60 12.89 -13.07 -7.14
CA SER A 60 13.50 -13.11 -5.80
C SER A 60 14.54 -12.01 -5.64
N ALA A 61 15.39 -11.78 -6.65
CA ALA A 61 16.39 -10.72 -6.62
C ALA A 61 15.72 -9.33 -6.57
N LEU A 62 14.68 -9.11 -7.38
CA LEU A 62 13.91 -7.86 -7.39
C LEU A 62 13.18 -7.62 -6.07
N ASN A 63 12.60 -8.67 -5.45
CA ASN A 63 11.95 -8.59 -4.14
C ASN A 63 12.89 -8.01 -3.07
N PHE A 64 14.13 -8.53 -3.03
CA PHE A 64 15.15 -8.12 -2.07
C PHE A 64 15.75 -6.74 -2.42
N GLU A 65 15.90 -6.42 -3.71
CA GLU A 65 16.32 -5.09 -4.17
C GLU A 65 15.33 -4.01 -3.73
N LEU A 66 14.04 -4.23 -3.94
CA LEU A 66 12.97 -3.32 -3.51
C LEU A 66 12.93 -3.17 -1.98
N GLY A 67 13.02 -4.28 -1.24
CA GLY A 67 13.05 -4.23 0.23
C GLY A 67 14.19 -3.35 0.77
N ARG A 68 15.42 -3.55 0.25
CA ARG A 68 16.59 -2.71 0.60
C ARG A 68 16.39 -1.25 0.22
N LEU A 69 15.90 -1.00 -0.99
CA LEU A 69 15.66 0.35 -1.48
C LEU A 69 14.66 1.10 -0.60
N TRP A 70 13.55 0.45 -0.25
CA TRP A 70 12.49 1.05 0.56
C TRP A 70 12.90 1.28 2.00
N ALA A 71 13.68 0.38 2.61
CA ALA A 71 14.29 0.63 3.90
C ALA A 71 15.15 1.91 3.88
N GLY A 72 15.96 2.09 2.83
CA GLY A 72 16.72 3.33 2.61
C GLY A 72 15.84 4.57 2.44
N MET A 73 14.71 4.45 1.73
CA MET A 73 13.75 5.55 1.55
C MET A 73 13.02 5.90 2.85
N VAL A 74 12.61 4.91 3.66
CA VAL A 74 12.03 5.10 4.99
C VAL A 74 13.00 5.81 5.90
N LYS A 75 14.28 5.40 5.91
CA LYS A 75 15.33 6.09 6.67
C LYS A 75 15.45 7.56 6.28
N ARG A 76 15.43 7.86 4.98
CA ARG A 76 15.47 9.23 4.46
C ARG A 76 14.23 10.03 4.87
N PHE A 77 13.04 9.45 4.76
CA PHE A 77 11.78 10.06 5.15
C PHE A 77 11.74 10.39 6.64
N CYS A 78 12.03 9.40 7.50
CA CYS A 78 12.05 9.60 8.95
C CYS A 78 13.08 10.65 9.37
N ARG A 79 14.27 10.67 8.76
CA ARG A 79 15.27 11.71 9.01
C ARG A 79 14.77 13.11 8.61
N ALA A 80 14.19 13.25 7.41
CA ALA A 80 13.69 14.53 6.91
C ALA A 80 12.57 15.12 7.79
N HIS A 81 11.70 14.26 8.33
CA HIS A 81 10.58 14.66 9.18
C HIS A 81 10.87 14.56 10.68
N LYS A 82 12.12 14.29 11.09
CA LYS A 82 12.56 14.16 12.49
C LYS A 82 11.75 13.13 13.28
N ILE A 83 11.41 12.01 12.63
CA ILE A 83 10.63 10.92 13.21
C ILE A 83 11.59 9.89 13.79
N ALA A 84 11.55 9.68 15.11
CA ALA A 84 12.25 8.57 15.74
C ALA A 84 11.47 7.27 15.51
N TYR A 85 12.14 6.19 15.06
CA TYR A 85 11.49 4.91 14.77
C TYR A 85 10.69 4.35 15.96
N LYS A 86 11.21 4.49 17.18
CA LYS A 86 10.52 4.07 18.43
C LYS A 86 9.13 4.69 18.62
N ASN A 87 8.85 5.82 17.96
CA ASN A 87 7.57 6.50 18.03
C ASN A 87 6.55 5.97 17.01
N LEU A 88 6.97 5.09 16.09
CA LEU A 88 6.08 4.38 15.18
C LEU A 88 5.55 3.14 15.88
N ALA A 89 4.26 2.87 15.79
CA ALA A 89 3.69 1.63 16.31
C ALA A 89 3.90 0.46 15.33
N ALA A 90 3.71 0.72 14.04
CA ALA A 90 3.92 -0.24 12.97
C ALA A 90 4.16 0.48 11.63
N ILE A 91 4.62 -0.29 10.66
CA ILE A 91 4.73 0.09 9.25
C ILE A 91 3.74 -0.77 8.47
N GLY A 92 2.88 -0.17 7.65
CA GLY A 92 2.04 -0.87 6.69
C GLY A 92 2.65 -0.78 5.31
N SER A 93 3.06 -1.90 4.70
CA SER A 93 3.66 -1.93 3.37
C SER A 93 2.78 -2.70 2.41
N HIS A 94 2.20 -2.02 1.42
CA HIS A 94 1.42 -2.70 0.39
C HIS A 94 2.29 -3.58 -0.52
N GLY A 95 3.54 -3.18 -0.73
CA GLY A 95 4.40 -3.79 -1.74
C GLY A 95 4.15 -3.23 -3.15
N GLN A 96 4.84 -3.84 -4.12
CA GLN A 96 4.76 -3.56 -5.54
C GLN A 96 4.05 -4.73 -6.20
N THR A 97 2.84 -4.52 -6.72
CA THR A 97 2.11 -5.59 -7.40
C THR A 97 2.83 -5.95 -8.70
N VAL A 98 3.12 -7.25 -8.85
CA VAL A 98 3.65 -7.85 -10.09
C VAL A 98 2.58 -8.67 -10.79
N TRP A 99 1.71 -9.33 -10.03
CA TRP A 99 0.62 -10.14 -10.56
C TRP A 99 -0.64 -10.03 -9.69
N HIS A 100 -1.80 -10.01 -10.34
CA HIS A 100 -3.09 -10.01 -9.66
C HIS A 100 -4.13 -10.67 -10.57
N ALA A 101 -4.58 -11.86 -10.16
CA ALA A 101 -5.58 -12.64 -10.88
C ALA A 101 -6.72 -13.00 -9.91
N PRO A 102 -7.71 -12.09 -9.74
CA PRO A 102 -8.91 -12.41 -8.98
C PRO A 102 -9.78 -13.40 -9.79
N GLY A 103 -10.34 -14.41 -9.13
CA GLY A 103 -11.18 -15.45 -9.75
C GLY A 103 -10.55 -16.86 -9.76
N GLY A 104 -11.39 -17.90 -9.75
CA GLY A 104 -10.93 -19.30 -9.63
C GLY A 104 -10.13 -19.52 -8.34
N PRO A 105 -9.12 -20.42 -8.28
CA PRO A 105 -8.15 -20.33 -7.19
C PRO A 105 -7.35 -19.02 -7.36
N GLY A 106 -7.89 -17.94 -6.79
CA GLY A 106 -7.38 -16.58 -6.91
C GLY A 106 -6.01 -16.45 -6.27
N HIS A 107 -5.15 -15.64 -6.89
CA HIS A 107 -3.78 -15.45 -6.44
C HIS A 107 -3.24 -14.08 -6.85
N THR A 108 -2.26 -13.61 -6.09
CA THR A 108 -1.66 -12.30 -6.29
C THR A 108 -0.23 -12.30 -5.75
N LEU A 109 0.63 -11.47 -6.33
CA LEU A 109 2.03 -11.34 -5.93
C LEU A 109 2.37 -9.87 -5.77
N GLN A 110 2.80 -9.52 -4.56
CA GLN A 110 3.40 -8.24 -4.24
C GLN A 110 4.86 -8.48 -3.87
N LEU A 111 5.76 -7.67 -4.43
CA LEU A 111 7.18 -7.67 -4.08
C LEU A 111 7.51 -6.54 -3.12
N GLY A 112 8.68 -6.64 -2.50
CA GLY A 112 9.23 -5.70 -1.53
C GLY A 112 9.39 -6.34 -0.16
N GLU A 113 10.54 -6.98 0.02
CA GLU A 113 10.83 -7.80 1.20
C GLU A 113 10.71 -6.99 2.51
N ALA A 114 9.67 -7.31 3.29
CA ALA A 114 9.31 -6.61 4.52
C ALA A 114 10.36 -6.75 5.62
N ALA A 115 11.15 -7.84 5.61
CA ALA A 115 12.22 -8.04 6.57
C ALA A 115 13.23 -6.88 6.59
N PHE A 116 13.54 -6.26 5.44
CA PHE A 116 14.42 -5.09 5.40
C PHE A 116 13.83 -3.86 6.10
N LEU A 117 12.51 -3.65 6.01
CA LEU A 117 11.82 -2.57 6.72
C LEU A 117 11.83 -2.83 8.23
N ALA A 118 11.59 -4.08 8.63
CA ALA A 118 11.60 -4.48 10.04
C ALA A 118 13.00 -4.30 10.65
N GLU A 119 14.03 -4.75 9.93
CA GLU A 119 15.43 -4.65 10.36
C GLU A 119 15.91 -3.20 10.44
N GLU A 120 15.66 -2.38 9.42
CA GLU A 120 16.10 -0.98 9.43
C GLU A 120 15.43 -0.16 10.55
N THR A 121 14.18 -0.48 10.89
CA THR A 121 13.40 0.35 11.82
C THR A 121 13.27 -0.22 13.24
N GLY A 122 13.49 -1.53 13.41
CA GLY A 122 13.19 -2.25 14.65
C GLY A 122 11.71 -2.24 15.02
N ARG A 123 10.81 -2.03 14.03
CA ARG A 123 9.36 -1.90 14.24
C ARG A 123 8.62 -3.03 13.51
N PRO A 124 7.43 -3.43 14.01
CA PRO A 124 6.57 -4.37 13.30
C PRO A 124 6.19 -3.85 11.91
N VAL A 125 6.23 -4.73 10.92
CA VAL A 125 5.79 -4.46 9.55
C VAL A 125 4.60 -5.35 9.26
N VAL A 126 3.51 -4.73 8.80
CA VAL A 126 2.31 -5.40 8.30
C VAL A 126 2.34 -5.29 6.78
N CYS A 127 2.33 -6.42 6.10
CA CYS A 127 2.37 -6.53 4.64
C CYS A 127 1.31 -7.54 4.15
N ASP A 128 1.31 -7.84 2.85
CA ASP A 128 0.45 -8.87 2.23
C ASP A 128 -1.05 -8.68 2.49
N PHE A 129 -1.52 -7.43 2.38
CA PHE A 129 -2.93 -7.10 2.57
C PHE A 129 -3.85 -7.79 1.56
N ARG A 130 -3.41 -7.98 0.30
CA ARG A 130 -4.24 -8.61 -0.73
C ARG A 130 -4.38 -10.13 -0.55
N PRO A 131 -3.30 -10.89 -0.28
CA PRO A 131 -3.43 -12.29 0.11
C PRO A 131 -4.34 -12.48 1.32
N ALA A 132 -4.27 -11.59 2.33
CA ALA A 132 -5.12 -11.66 3.51
C ALA A 132 -6.61 -11.50 3.16
N ASP A 133 -6.96 -10.58 2.26
CA ASP A 133 -8.34 -10.40 1.78
C ASP A 133 -8.82 -11.59 0.92
N MET A 134 -7.98 -12.08 0.00
CA MET A 134 -8.29 -13.27 -0.81
C MET A 134 -8.51 -14.52 0.06
N ALA A 135 -7.70 -14.70 1.11
CA ALA A 135 -7.87 -15.79 2.07
C ALA A 135 -9.19 -15.67 2.87
N ALA A 136 -9.71 -14.46 3.04
CA ALA A 136 -11.02 -14.20 3.64
C ALA A 136 -12.19 -14.32 2.64
N GLY A 137 -11.93 -14.73 1.38
CA GLY A 137 -12.94 -14.89 0.34
C GLY A 137 -13.18 -13.63 -0.51
N GLY A 138 -12.38 -12.58 -0.34
CA GLY A 138 -12.40 -11.39 -1.18
C GLY A 138 -11.64 -11.55 -2.50
N GLU A 139 -11.62 -10.48 -3.30
CA GLU A 139 -10.89 -10.43 -4.59
C GLU A 139 -9.46 -9.91 -4.43
N GLY A 140 -9.04 -9.47 -3.25
CA GLY A 140 -7.75 -8.82 -3.01
C GLY A 140 -7.68 -7.38 -3.53
N ALA A 141 -8.76 -6.85 -4.10
CA ALA A 141 -8.88 -5.48 -4.61
C ALA A 141 -10.36 -5.09 -4.86
N PRO A 142 -10.70 -3.80 -4.81
CA PRO A 142 -9.96 -2.71 -4.17
C PRO A 142 -10.09 -2.80 -2.63
N LEU A 143 -9.00 -2.57 -1.89
CA LEU A 143 -9.01 -2.59 -0.42
C LEU A 143 -9.29 -1.22 0.21
N ILE A 144 -9.07 -0.15 -0.57
CA ILE A 144 -9.29 1.25 -0.17
C ILE A 144 -10.71 1.53 0.34
N PRO A 145 -11.79 0.93 -0.19
CA PRO A 145 -13.09 1.44 0.16
C PRO A 145 -13.56 1.20 1.59
N PHE A 146 -12.91 0.28 2.32
CA PHE A 146 -13.05 0.22 3.77
C PHE A 146 -12.65 1.56 4.44
N LEU A 147 -11.55 2.17 3.98
CA LEU A 147 -11.10 3.47 4.47
C LEU A 147 -12.05 4.59 4.04
N ASP A 148 -12.60 4.52 2.83
CA ASP A 148 -13.56 5.51 2.34
C ASP A 148 -14.84 5.51 3.19
N GLU A 149 -15.38 4.33 3.51
CA GLU A 149 -16.51 4.16 4.41
C GLU A 149 -16.17 4.68 5.82
N TYR A 150 -14.98 4.35 6.31
CA TYR A 150 -14.52 4.82 7.62
C TYR A 150 -14.44 6.36 7.72
N LEU A 151 -13.99 7.03 6.65
CA LEU A 151 -13.80 8.48 6.63
C LEU A 151 -15.09 9.24 6.30
N TYR A 152 -15.92 8.73 5.39
CA TYR A 152 -17.04 9.48 4.79
C TYR A 152 -18.42 8.82 4.98
N GLY A 153 -18.48 7.56 5.44
CA GLY A 153 -19.74 6.79 5.57
C GLY A 153 -20.79 7.42 6.50
N GLY A 154 -20.36 8.22 7.49
CA GLY A 154 -21.26 8.95 8.39
C GLY A 154 -21.87 10.24 7.80
N GLY A 155 -21.34 10.70 6.67
CA GLY A 155 -21.68 11.97 6.02
C GLY A 155 -22.72 11.85 4.92
N SER A 156 -22.83 12.90 4.11
CA SER A 156 -23.64 12.87 2.88
C SER A 156 -23.09 11.85 1.88
N PRO A 157 -23.93 11.25 1.02
CA PRO A 157 -23.48 10.39 -0.06
C PRO A 157 -22.42 11.06 -0.94
N VAL A 158 -21.30 10.38 -1.17
CA VAL A 158 -20.20 10.82 -2.01
C VAL A 158 -19.65 9.67 -2.84
N ALA A 159 -19.08 10.00 -4.00
CA ALA A 159 -18.32 9.08 -4.83
C ALA A 159 -16.84 9.43 -4.76
N LEU A 160 -15.98 8.47 -4.44
CA LEU A 160 -14.53 8.64 -4.42
C LEU A 160 -13.94 7.91 -5.62
N GLN A 161 -13.39 8.67 -6.55
CA GLN A 161 -12.77 8.16 -7.76
C GLN A 161 -11.24 8.22 -7.63
N ASN A 162 -10.60 7.06 -7.62
CA ASN A 162 -9.17 6.95 -7.83
C ASN A 162 -8.87 6.85 -9.33
N ILE A 163 -7.93 7.66 -9.83
CA ILE A 163 -7.44 7.62 -11.21
C ILE A 163 -5.94 7.30 -11.16
N GLY A 164 -5.62 6.01 -11.09
CA GLY A 164 -4.26 5.50 -11.19
C GLY A 164 -4.07 4.71 -12.48
N GLY A 165 -3.11 3.76 -12.48
CA GLY A 165 -2.97 2.80 -13.60
C GLY A 165 -4.25 1.99 -13.85
N VAL A 166 -5.03 1.72 -12.80
CA VAL A 166 -6.40 1.20 -12.87
C VAL A 166 -7.32 2.13 -12.09
N GLY A 167 -8.35 2.66 -12.77
CA GLY A 167 -9.37 3.48 -12.13
C GLY A 167 -10.30 2.64 -11.24
N ASN A 168 -10.68 3.15 -10.08
CA ASN A 168 -11.70 2.53 -9.23
C ASN A 168 -12.55 3.61 -8.55
N ILE A 169 -13.80 3.27 -8.27
CA ILE A 169 -14.77 4.17 -7.65
C ILE A 169 -15.43 3.50 -6.45
N ALA A 170 -15.62 4.26 -5.38
CA ALA A 170 -16.38 3.87 -4.20
C ALA A 170 -17.52 4.83 -3.92
N PHE A 171 -18.71 4.30 -3.64
CA PHE A 171 -19.85 5.10 -3.17
C PHE A 171 -20.05 4.84 -1.68
N VAL A 172 -19.98 5.89 -0.87
CA VAL A 172 -20.07 5.84 0.60
C VAL A 172 -20.98 6.96 1.10
N GLY A 173 -21.54 6.80 2.29
CA GLY A 173 -22.32 7.84 2.97
C GLY A 173 -23.58 7.29 3.64
N ARG A 174 -24.25 8.14 4.41
CA ARG A 174 -25.41 7.72 5.20
C ARG A 174 -26.52 7.18 4.30
N GLY A 175 -26.91 5.92 4.54
CA GLY A 175 -27.95 5.25 3.76
C GLY A 175 -27.47 4.68 2.43
N VAL A 176 -26.18 4.76 2.12
CA VAL A 176 -25.55 4.12 0.96
C VAL A 176 -24.99 2.77 1.39
N LYS A 177 -25.41 1.69 0.74
CA LYS A 177 -24.68 0.42 0.84
C LYS A 177 -23.37 0.61 0.10
N THR A 178 -22.25 0.47 0.81
CA THR A 178 -20.95 0.69 0.19
C THR A 178 -20.73 -0.32 -0.94
N THR A 179 -20.49 0.19 -2.16
CA THR A 179 -20.30 -0.61 -3.38
C THR A 179 -19.11 -0.13 -4.18
N PHE A 180 -18.39 -1.07 -4.78
CA PHE A 180 -17.18 -0.83 -5.56
C PHE A 180 -17.34 -1.57 -6.88
N PRO A 181 -17.87 -0.93 -7.93
CA PRO A 181 -17.81 -1.54 -9.25
C PRO A 181 -16.34 -1.61 -9.65
N THR A 182 -15.77 -2.82 -9.62
CA THR A 182 -14.51 -3.11 -10.29
C THR A 182 -14.78 -3.06 -11.79
N PRO A 183 -14.25 -2.09 -12.56
CA PRO A 183 -14.15 -2.31 -13.99
C PRO A 183 -13.26 -3.54 -14.23
N PRO A 184 -13.47 -4.31 -15.31
CA PRO A 184 -12.55 -5.38 -15.66
C PRO A 184 -11.13 -4.81 -15.73
N ILE A 185 -10.23 -5.45 -14.99
CA ILE A 185 -8.81 -5.15 -15.01
C ILE A 185 -8.33 -5.59 -16.40
N PHE A 186 -8.09 -4.64 -17.31
CA PHE A 186 -7.48 -4.91 -18.62
C PHE A 186 -5.95 -4.87 -18.52
#